data_AF-A0A1Q7F0I6-F1
#
_entry.id   AF-A0A1Q7F0I6-F1
#
_cell.length_a   1.000
_cell.length_b   1.000
_cell.length_c   1.000
_cell.angle_alpha   90.00
_cell.angle_beta   90.00
_cell.angle_gamma   90.00
#
_symmetry.space_group_name_H-M   'P 1'
#
loop_
_entity.id
_entity.type
_entity.pdbx_description
1 polymer ?
#
loop_
_entity_poly.entity_id
_entity_poly.type
_entity_poly.pdbx_seq_one_letter_code
_entity_poly.pdbx_strand_id
1 'polypeptide(L)'
;MARMNRTIIRNEQAFAAGDAAITDNLPVNPLSFVDVVLRGQNLTLNTLSTLAQQLAALTRIEILLNGSSIISITPADLLALQTRLQWAANLPQPRGITAGHRWRHLLRVSFSRVPFWLKEGFPATKSGALQIRYTPAAAFTNVGTVTIHTEAVEVLDAVFDHYLKYTTLSRTPAATGESDQDLPIGNDLVSLLLFGTTVPTAGSDNASMREVRLLIDNQEAFIPRSRWDALHHDFQSKGDLALWLAEHIHLENTAAAYAQNADTLGPRWDAHVLANYGYMDFSPLNTEDYFVPTAGRSQVKLRINADVADAQRIIPVERLAVAGAAIAAP
;
A
#
# COMPACT_ATOMS: atom_id res chain seq x y z
N MET A 1 -21.29 14.54 19.76
CA MET A 1 -21.17 14.28 18.31
C MET A 1 -19.71 14.42 17.96
N ALA A 2 -19.10 13.41 17.35
CA ALA A 2 -17.69 13.50 16.93
C ALA A 2 -17.53 14.59 15.87
N ARG A 3 -16.47 15.40 15.99
CA ARG A 3 -16.15 16.48 15.04
C ARG A 3 -14.90 16.11 14.27
N MET A 4 -14.87 16.41 12.98
CA MET A 4 -13.68 16.22 12.15
C MET A 4 -12.86 17.51 12.14
N ASN A 5 -11.53 17.38 12.25
CA ASN A 5 -10.59 18.43 11.92
C ASN A 5 -9.60 17.93 10.87
N ARG A 6 -9.12 18.84 10.00
CA ARG A 6 -8.12 18.53 8.98
C ARG A 6 -6.98 19.52 9.11
N THR A 7 -5.80 19.01 9.41
CA THR A 7 -4.63 19.82 9.75
C THR A 7 -3.53 19.60 8.73
N ILE A 8 -3.02 20.69 8.13
CA ILE A 8 -1.86 20.64 7.25
C ILE A 8 -0.61 20.44 8.11
N ILE A 9 0.10 19.34 7.87
CA ILE A 9 1.35 18.99 8.55
C ILE A 9 2.53 19.53 7.76
N ARG A 10 2.47 19.39 6.43
CA ARG A 10 3.51 19.86 5.52
C ARG A 10 2.85 20.38 4.25
N ASN A 11 3.21 21.61 3.85
CA ASN A 11 2.61 22.28 2.70
C ASN A 11 3.61 22.35 1.54
N GLU A 12 3.37 21.57 0.49
CA GLU A 12 4.11 21.60 -0.80
C GLU A 12 5.64 21.70 -0.72
N GLN A 13 6.28 20.91 0.15
CA GLN A 13 7.74 20.92 0.27
C GLN A 13 8.37 20.15 -0.89
N ALA A 14 9.29 20.78 -1.62
CA ALA A 14 10.14 20.08 -2.59
C ALA A 14 11.19 19.22 -1.90
N PHE A 15 11.51 18.07 -2.50
CA PHE A 15 12.64 17.24 -2.12
C PHE A 15 13.33 16.68 -3.37
N ALA A 16 14.62 16.39 -3.25
CA ALA A 16 15.45 15.82 -4.29
C ALA A 16 15.78 14.34 -4.01
N ALA A 17 16.28 13.67 -5.04
CA ALA A 17 16.79 12.32 -4.89
C ALA A 17 18.03 12.33 -3.98
N GLY A 18 18.11 11.37 -3.05
CA GLY A 18 19.20 11.25 -2.09
C GLY A 18 19.13 12.21 -0.91
N ASP A 19 18.08 13.04 -0.81
CA ASP A 19 17.85 13.87 0.38
C ASP A 19 17.72 13.02 1.65
N ALA A 20 18.08 13.61 2.79
CA ALA A 20 17.88 13.01 4.09
C ALA A 20 16.38 12.71 4.34
N ALA A 21 16.11 11.74 5.21
CA ALA A 21 14.74 11.42 5.59
C ALA A 21 14.04 12.64 6.21
N ILE A 22 12.83 12.92 5.76
CA ILE A 22 12.00 14.03 6.23
C ILE A 22 11.11 13.51 7.35
N THR A 23 11.10 14.17 8.51
CA THR A 23 10.28 13.75 9.66
C THR A 23 9.42 14.92 10.14
N ASP A 24 8.13 14.66 10.34
CA ASP A 24 7.16 15.62 10.87
C ASP A 24 6.42 15.04 12.07
N ASN A 25 6.11 15.90 13.05
CA ASN A 25 5.21 15.53 14.14
C ASN A 25 3.77 15.51 13.64
N LEU A 26 3.02 14.47 14.02
CA LEU A 26 1.58 14.40 13.78
C LEU A 26 0.81 15.07 14.94
N PRO A 27 -0.47 15.45 14.73
CA PRO A 27 -1.27 16.06 15.77
C PRO A 27 -1.51 15.13 16.96
N VAL A 28 -1.84 15.74 18.10
CA VAL A 28 -2.07 15.03 19.37
C VAL A 28 -3.46 14.41 19.47
N ASN A 29 -4.45 14.89 18.71
CA ASN A 29 -5.81 14.37 18.78
C ASN A 29 -5.92 13.00 18.10
N PRO A 30 -7.00 12.23 18.37
CA PRO A 30 -7.22 10.95 17.71
C PRO A 30 -7.28 11.11 16.19
N LEU A 31 -6.61 10.21 15.46
CA LEU A 31 -6.48 10.28 14.00
C LEU A 31 -7.25 9.15 13.32
N SER A 32 -8.00 9.49 12.28
CA SER A 32 -8.59 8.49 11.38
C SER A 32 -7.55 8.02 10.34
N PHE A 33 -6.90 8.98 9.68
CA PHE A 33 -5.86 8.70 8.67
C PHE A 33 -4.97 9.93 8.43
N VAL A 34 -3.87 9.71 7.72
CA VAL A 34 -2.98 10.75 7.19
C VAL A 34 -2.98 10.66 5.67
N ASP A 35 -3.30 11.78 5.02
CA ASP A 35 -3.26 11.95 3.57
C ASP A 35 -1.88 12.48 3.17
N VAL A 36 -1.15 11.73 2.35
CA VAL A 36 0.13 12.11 1.76
C VAL A 36 -0.07 12.33 0.27
N VAL A 37 0.05 13.58 -0.19
CA VAL A 37 -0.08 13.94 -1.59
C VAL A 37 1.31 14.10 -2.20
N LEU A 38 1.69 13.15 -3.04
CA LEU A 38 2.91 13.21 -3.84
C LEU A 38 2.61 13.89 -5.17
N ARG A 39 3.42 14.88 -5.53
CA ARG A 39 3.29 15.61 -6.80
C ARG A 39 4.62 15.67 -7.48
N GLY A 40 4.59 15.72 -8.80
CA GLY A 40 5.79 16.03 -9.55
C GLY A 40 5.49 16.28 -11.00
N GLN A 41 6.52 16.20 -11.82
CA GLN A 41 6.43 16.41 -13.26
C GLN A 41 7.23 15.37 -14.04
N ASN A 42 6.85 15.15 -15.30
CA ASN A 42 7.68 14.36 -16.22
C ASN A 42 8.98 15.09 -16.54
N LEU A 43 10.10 14.37 -16.48
CA LEU A 43 11.42 14.97 -16.73
C LEU A 43 11.68 15.20 -18.23
N THR A 44 11.30 14.24 -19.08
CA THR A 44 11.65 14.21 -20.51
C THR A 44 10.42 14.36 -21.40
N LEU A 45 10.63 14.90 -22.61
CA LEU A 45 9.61 14.95 -23.65
C LEU A 45 9.37 13.55 -24.21
N ASN A 46 8.15 13.26 -24.66
CA ASN A 46 7.76 12.01 -25.31
C ASN A 46 8.00 10.76 -24.46
N THR A 47 8.12 10.94 -23.14
CA THR A 47 8.25 9.85 -22.17
C THR A 47 7.23 10.05 -21.07
N LEU A 48 6.38 9.05 -20.85
CA LEU A 48 5.46 9.05 -19.73
C LEU A 48 6.17 8.44 -18.52
N SER A 49 6.27 9.16 -17.41
CA SER A 49 6.67 8.51 -16.16
C SER A 49 5.57 7.52 -15.75
N THR A 50 5.95 6.26 -15.52
CA THR A 50 4.97 5.24 -15.10
C THR A 50 4.54 5.49 -13.67
N LEU A 51 3.38 4.96 -13.26
CA LEU A 51 2.93 5.08 -11.86
C LEU A 51 3.97 4.49 -10.89
N ALA A 52 4.59 3.36 -11.25
CA ALA A 52 5.66 2.77 -10.47
C ALA A 52 6.86 3.72 -10.30
N GLN A 53 7.29 4.41 -11.38
CA GLN A 53 8.38 5.40 -11.32
C GLN A 53 8.01 6.62 -10.46
N GLN A 54 6.77 7.09 -10.55
CA GLN A 54 6.27 8.24 -9.76
C GLN A 54 6.22 7.90 -8.27
N LEU A 55 5.68 6.74 -7.90
CA LEU A 55 5.61 6.27 -6.52
C LEU A 55 7.00 5.95 -5.95
N ALA A 56 7.93 5.47 -6.78
CA ALA A 56 9.31 5.18 -6.39
C ALA A 56 10.14 6.43 -6.05
N ALA A 57 9.62 7.66 -6.20
CA ALA A 57 10.28 8.86 -5.70
C ALA A 57 10.45 8.84 -4.16
N LEU A 58 9.58 8.12 -3.45
CA LEU A 58 9.77 7.78 -2.04
C LEU A 58 10.01 6.27 -1.93
N THR A 59 11.06 5.88 -1.20
CA THR A 59 11.32 4.45 -0.92
C THR A 59 10.47 3.94 0.23
N ARG A 60 10.09 4.82 1.15
CA ARG A 60 9.35 4.44 2.36
C ARG A 60 8.55 5.59 2.95
N ILE A 61 7.39 5.25 3.50
CA ILE A 61 6.56 6.09 4.36
C ILE A 61 6.39 5.35 5.68
N GLU A 62 6.62 6.02 6.80
CA GLU A 62 6.57 5.41 8.12
C GLU A 62 5.78 6.26 9.11
N ILE A 63 5.00 5.60 9.95
CA ILE A 63 4.44 6.20 11.17
C ILE A 63 5.22 5.63 12.36
N LEU A 64 5.80 6.54 13.14
CA LEU A 64 6.63 6.23 14.30
C LEU A 64 5.86 6.63 15.56
N LEU A 65 5.72 5.69 16.50
CA LEU A 65 5.24 5.92 17.86
C LEU A 65 6.41 5.78 18.83
N ASN A 66 6.81 6.88 19.48
CA ASN A 66 7.97 6.93 20.36
C ASN A 66 9.24 6.39 19.70
N GLY A 67 9.45 6.73 18.41
CA GLY A 67 10.58 6.28 17.60
C GLY A 67 10.47 4.86 17.03
N SER A 68 9.47 4.06 17.46
CA SER A 68 9.24 2.72 16.93
C SER A 68 8.22 2.76 15.79
N SER A 69 8.50 2.08 14.68
CA SER A 69 7.58 2.05 13.54
C SER A 69 6.37 1.16 13.83
N ILE A 70 5.17 1.73 13.70
CA ILE A 70 3.89 1.01 13.70
C ILE A 70 3.38 0.80 12.28
N ILE A 71 3.74 1.69 11.36
CA ILE A 71 3.49 1.54 9.93
C ILE A 71 4.82 1.78 9.22
N SER A 72 5.23 0.85 8.37
CA SER A 72 6.41 0.97 7.53
C SER A 72 6.12 0.31 6.19
N ILE A 73 5.93 1.13 5.15
CA ILE A 73 5.40 0.66 3.88
C ILE A 73 5.98 1.45 2.71
N THR A 74 6.08 0.83 1.53
CA THR A 74 6.43 1.56 0.30
C THR A 74 5.19 2.28 -0.25
N PRO A 75 5.31 3.39 -0.98
CA PRO A 75 4.17 4.06 -1.60
C PRO A 75 3.34 3.17 -2.52
N ALA A 76 3.98 2.24 -3.24
CA ALA A 76 3.31 1.28 -4.11
C ALA A 76 2.49 0.25 -3.31
N ASP A 77 3.07 -0.31 -2.24
CA ASP A 77 2.34 -1.23 -1.37
C ASP A 77 1.19 -0.50 -0.66
N LEU A 78 1.38 0.77 -0.28
CA LEU A 78 0.34 1.59 0.35
C LEU A 78 -0.82 1.87 -0.60
N LEU A 79 -0.53 2.17 -1.87
CA LEU A 79 -1.58 2.32 -2.88
C LEU A 79 -2.37 1.01 -3.06
N ALA A 80 -1.68 -0.13 -3.16
CA ALA A 80 -2.30 -1.44 -3.26
C ALA A 80 -3.14 -1.80 -2.01
N LEU A 81 -2.66 -1.43 -0.82
CA LEU A 81 -3.40 -1.64 0.41
C LEU A 81 -4.64 -0.74 0.48
N GLN A 82 -4.50 0.54 0.09
CA GLN A 82 -5.59 1.51 0.10
C GLN A 82 -6.76 1.06 -0.79
N THR A 83 -6.49 0.53 -1.99
CA THR A 83 -7.55 0.07 -2.91
C THR A 83 -8.38 -1.06 -2.30
N ARG A 84 -7.75 -1.95 -1.53
CA ARG A 84 -8.42 -3.08 -0.88
C ARG A 84 -9.08 -2.73 0.43
N LEU A 85 -8.34 -2.08 1.31
CA LEU A 85 -8.71 -1.90 2.70
C LEU A 85 -9.80 -0.84 2.85
N GLN A 86 -9.69 0.27 2.12
CA GLN A 86 -10.51 1.46 2.35
C GLN A 86 -11.58 1.67 1.29
N TRP A 87 -11.62 0.80 0.27
CA TRP A 87 -12.48 0.91 -0.92
C TRP A 87 -12.39 2.30 -1.59
N ALA A 88 -11.25 2.96 -1.44
CA ALA A 88 -10.99 4.28 -1.97
C ALA A 88 -9.99 4.13 -3.12
N ALA A 89 -10.50 4.02 -4.35
CA ALA A 89 -9.65 4.12 -5.52
C ALA A 89 -9.17 5.57 -5.63
N ASN A 90 -7.85 5.78 -5.48
CA ASN A 90 -7.27 7.02 -5.96
C ASN A 90 -7.36 7.00 -7.48
N LEU A 91 -8.05 7.98 -8.06
CA LEU A 91 -7.98 8.21 -9.48
C LEU A 91 -6.68 8.98 -9.76
N PRO A 92 -5.71 8.39 -10.47
CA PRO A 92 -4.57 9.14 -10.96
C PRO A 92 -5.08 10.29 -11.82
N GLN A 93 -4.45 11.46 -11.70
CA GLN A 93 -4.72 12.54 -12.64
C GLN A 93 -4.29 12.11 -14.05
N PRO A 94 -5.00 12.58 -15.11
CA PRO A 94 -4.63 12.30 -16.48
C PRO A 94 -3.17 12.68 -16.72
N ARG A 95 -2.44 11.81 -17.43
CA ARG A 95 -1.01 11.97 -17.70
C ARG A 95 -0.82 12.43 -19.14
N GLY A 96 -0.01 13.46 -19.37
CA GLY A 96 0.44 13.89 -20.69
C GLY A 96 1.91 13.48 -20.94
N ILE A 97 2.28 13.31 -22.21
CA ILE A 97 3.65 12.90 -22.62
C ILE A 97 4.63 14.07 -22.75
N THR A 98 4.18 15.31 -22.47
CA THR A 98 5.01 16.50 -22.57
C THR A 98 5.93 16.65 -21.35
N ALA A 99 7.16 17.13 -21.56
CA ALA A 99 8.04 17.50 -20.47
C ALA A 99 7.38 18.56 -19.57
N GLY A 100 7.54 18.44 -18.25
CA GLY A 100 6.90 19.34 -17.30
C GLY A 100 5.41 19.06 -17.04
N HIS A 101 4.81 18.07 -17.71
CA HIS A 101 3.44 17.64 -17.40
C HIS A 101 3.38 17.17 -15.95
N ARG A 102 2.44 17.71 -15.17
CA ARG A 102 2.32 17.44 -13.74
C ARG A 102 1.50 16.18 -13.47
N TRP A 103 1.84 15.50 -12.40
CA TRP A 103 1.08 14.38 -11.85
C TRP A 103 0.88 14.57 -10.35
N ARG A 104 -0.13 13.91 -9.80
CA ARG A 104 -0.50 13.96 -8.38
C ARG A 104 -1.09 12.63 -7.95
N HIS A 105 -0.59 12.11 -6.84
CA HIS A 105 -1.11 10.93 -6.17
C HIS A 105 -1.46 11.26 -4.73
N LEU A 106 -2.68 10.93 -4.32
CA LEU A 106 -3.03 10.88 -2.91
C LEU A 106 -2.67 9.48 -2.40
N LEU A 107 -2.00 9.38 -1.26
CA LEU A 107 -1.66 8.12 -0.60
C LEU A 107 -2.16 8.23 0.83
N ARG A 108 -3.12 7.39 1.21
CA ARG A 108 -3.74 7.46 2.53
C ARG A 108 -3.18 6.40 3.46
N VAL A 109 -2.44 6.84 4.47
CA VAL A 109 -2.03 6.02 5.61
C VAL A 109 -3.20 5.97 6.60
N SER A 110 -4.00 4.90 6.55
CA SER A 110 -5.14 4.75 7.47
C SER A 110 -4.78 3.96 8.71
N PHE A 111 -5.41 4.36 9.82
CA PHE A 111 -5.39 3.67 11.09
C PHE A 111 -6.67 2.85 11.33
N SER A 112 -7.57 2.83 10.36
CA SER A 112 -8.85 2.13 10.38
C SER A 112 -9.12 1.44 9.05
N ARG A 113 -9.98 0.42 9.06
CA ARG A 113 -10.46 -0.20 7.81
C ARG A 113 -11.36 0.74 7.02
N VAL A 114 -12.23 1.46 7.73
CA VAL A 114 -13.18 2.41 7.14
C VAL A 114 -12.79 3.82 7.57
N PRO A 115 -12.58 4.77 6.63
CA PRO A 115 -12.33 6.17 6.97
C PRO A 115 -13.43 6.73 7.88
N PHE A 116 -13.05 7.49 8.91
CA PHE A 116 -13.96 8.10 9.90
C PHE A 116 -14.71 7.11 10.81
N TRP A 117 -14.28 5.86 10.88
CA TRP A 117 -14.95 4.88 11.74
C TRP A 117 -14.67 5.15 13.21
N LEU A 118 -15.71 5.28 14.03
CA LEU A 118 -15.56 5.58 15.46
C LEU A 118 -15.02 4.41 16.30
N LYS A 119 -14.98 3.18 15.75
CA LYS A 119 -14.42 2.01 16.45
C LYS A 119 -12.92 1.84 16.25
N GLU A 120 -12.41 2.27 15.09
CA GLU A 120 -11.04 2.07 14.68
C GLU A 120 -10.40 3.39 14.28
N GLY A 121 -9.24 3.70 14.85
CA GLY A 121 -8.47 4.89 14.58
C GLY A 121 -7.34 5.02 15.58
N PHE A 122 -6.35 5.85 15.26
CA PHE A 122 -5.22 6.03 16.15
C PHE A 122 -5.63 6.87 17.36
N PRO A 123 -5.32 6.44 18.60
CA PRO A 123 -5.72 7.17 19.79
C PRO A 123 -4.98 8.52 19.89
N ALA A 124 -5.49 9.40 20.74
CA ALA A 124 -4.79 10.63 21.10
C ALA A 124 -3.39 10.32 21.65
N THR A 125 -2.42 11.18 21.37
CA THR A 125 -1.03 11.02 21.83
C THR A 125 -0.47 12.27 22.49
N LYS A 126 0.66 12.11 23.18
CA LYS A 126 1.48 13.24 23.63
C LYS A 126 2.15 13.91 22.43
N SER A 127 2.37 15.22 22.53
CA SER A 127 3.10 15.97 21.50
C SER A 127 4.46 15.34 21.22
N GLY A 128 4.78 15.15 19.93
CA GLY A 128 6.03 14.55 19.47
C GLY A 128 6.14 13.03 19.61
N ALA A 129 5.16 12.36 20.25
CA ALA A 129 5.17 10.90 20.35
C ALA A 129 4.85 10.23 19.02
N LEU A 130 3.94 10.80 18.23
CA LEU A 130 3.55 10.30 16.93
C LEU A 130 4.19 11.15 15.82
N GLN A 131 4.91 10.50 14.91
CA GLN A 131 5.61 11.16 13.82
C GLN A 131 5.36 10.43 12.50
N ILE A 132 5.39 11.17 11.40
CA ILE A 132 5.46 10.62 10.04
C ILE A 132 6.86 10.87 9.48
N ARG A 133 7.45 9.84 8.86
CA ARG A 133 8.76 9.91 8.23
C ARG A 133 8.68 9.47 6.77
N TYR A 134 9.31 10.23 5.89
CA TYR A 134 9.46 9.94 4.47
C TYR A 134 10.92 9.70 4.14
N THR A 135 11.20 8.70 3.31
CA THR A 135 12.55 8.44 2.81
C THR A 135 12.60 8.67 1.30
N PRO A 136 13.15 9.81 0.84
CA PRO A 136 13.43 10.04 -0.59
C PRO A 136 14.25 8.91 -1.20
N ALA A 137 13.98 8.57 -2.45
CA ALA A 137 14.81 7.61 -3.18
C ALA A 137 16.17 8.17 -3.52
N ALA A 138 17.18 7.30 -3.61
CA ALA A 138 18.55 7.69 -3.98
C ALA A 138 18.65 8.25 -5.42
N ALA A 139 17.72 7.90 -6.29
CA ALA A 139 17.61 8.39 -7.66
C ALA A 139 16.14 8.43 -8.10
N PHE A 140 15.79 9.39 -8.97
CA PHE A 140 14.50 9.42 -9.66
C PHE A 140 14.67 9.00 -11.12
N THR A 141 13.69 8.27 -11.66
CA THR A 141 13.69 7.84 -13.06
C THR A 141 12.51 8.49 -13.77
N ASN A 142 12.76 9.27 -14.83
CA ASN A 142 11.76 9.99 -15.64
C ASN A 142 10.87 10.99 -14.87
N VAL A 143 11.21 11.27 -13.62
CA VAL A 143 10.48 12.16 -12.73
C VAL A 143 11.37 13.37 -12.43
N GLY A 144 10.83 14.57 -12.65
CA GLY A 144 11.47 15.84 -12.33
C GLY A 144 11.18 16.28 -10.90
N THR A 145 11.09 17.60 -10.66
CA THR A 145 10.77 18.19 -9.35
C THR A 145 9.61 17.45 -8.67
N VAL A 146 9.85 16.93 -7.47
CA VAL A 146 8.86 16.25 -6.65
C VAL A 146 8.56 17.11 -5.43
N THR A 147 7.28 17.25 -5.09
CA THR A 147 6.84 17.90 -3.87
C THR A 147 5.93 16.98 -3.07
N ILE A 148 5.96 17.14 -1.75
CA ILE A 148 5.11 16.43 -0.81
C ILE A 148 4.21 17.40 -0.06
N HIS A 149 2.95 17.02 0.09
CA HIS A 149 1.97 17.74 0.89
C HIS A 149 1.27 16.74 1.81
N THR A 150 1.20 17.02 3.10
CA THR A 150 0.69 16.07 4.10
C THR A 150 -0.35 16.73 4.96
N GLU A 151 -1.47 16.04 5.13
CA GLU A 151 -2.58 16.44 5.98
C GLU A 151 -2.99 15.30 6.90
N ALA A 152 -3.20 15.61 8.18
CA ALA A 152 -3.76 14.67 9.13
C ALA A 152 -5.27 14.93 9.29
N VAL A 153 -6.04 13.85 9.38
CA VAL A 153 -7.48 13.92 9.64
C VAL A 153 -7.77 13.42 11.04
N GLU A 154 -8.13 14.37 11.90
CA GLU A 154 -8.43 14.18 13.31
C GLU A 154 -9.93 13.96 13.51
N VAL A 155 -10.30 13.06 14.42
CA VAL A 155 -11.68 12.87 14.90
C VAL A 155 -11.71 13.29 16.35
N LEU A 156 -12.07 14.54 16.58
CA LEU A 156 -12.14 15.14 17.91
C LEU A 156 -13.16 14.41 18.77
N ASP A 157 -12.82 14.25 20.05
CA ASP A 157 -13.65 13.59 21.06
C ASP A 157 -13.91 12.09 20.80
N ALA A 158 -13.25 11.48 19.80
CA ALA A 158 -13.34 10.04 19.55
C ALA A 158 -12.50 9.25 20.56
N VAL A 159 -13.03 8.12 20.99
CA VAL A 159 -12.31 7.10 21.77
C VAL A 159 -12.35 5.84 20.93
N PHE A 160 -11.23 5.55 20.26
CA PHE A 160 -11.11 4.35 19.43
C PHE A 160 -10.75 3.15 20.29
N ASP A 161 -11.31 1.99 19.95
CA ASP A 161 -11.02 0.73 20.64
C ASP A 161 -9.72 0.10 20.10
N HIS A 162 -9.48 0.30 18.80
CA HIS A 162 -8.38 -0.33 18.08
C HIS A 162 -7.78 0.59 17.02
N TYR A 163 -6.58 0.26 16.55
CA TYR A 163 -5.99 0.87 15.36
C TYR A 163 -5.26 -0.17 14.51
N LEU A 164 -5.04 0.15 13.24
CA LEU A 164 -4.30 -0.72 12.33
C LEU A 164 -2.80 -0.46 12.38
N LYS A 165 -2.05 -1.56 12.34
CA LYS A 165 -0.58 -1.61 12.21
C LYS A 165 -0.26 -2.45 10.99
N TYR A 166 0.68 -2.00 10.17
CA TYR A 166 1.15 -2.80 9.03
C TYR A 166 2.58 -2.41 8.64
N THR A 167 3.44 -3.42 8.68
CA THR A 167 4.87 -3.30 8.40
C THR A 167 5.27 -4.34 7.35
N THR A 168 6.04 -3.94 6.36
CA THR A 168 6.53 -4.85 5.31
C THR A 168 7.51 -5.90 5.84
N LEU A 169 7.19 -7.18 5.62
CA LEU A 169 8.11 -8.31 5.74
C LEU A 169 8.66 -8.63 4.34
N SER A 170 9.97 -8.54 4.16
CA SER A 170 10.62 -8.81 2.87
C SER A 170 11.46 -10.07 2.94
N ARG A 171 11.43 -10.88 1.88
CA ARG A 171 12.25 -12.08 1.74
C ARG A 171 12.54 -12.38 0.28
N THR A 172 13.68 -13.01 0.01
CA THR A 172 13.95 -13.73 -1.23
C THR A 172 14.24 -15.19 -0.86
N PRO A 173 13.44 -16.17 -1.31
CA PRO A 173 13.72 -17.57 -1.02
C PRO A 173 15.00 -18.01 -1.75
N ALA A 174 15.79 -18.89 -1.14
CA ALA A 174 17.06 -19.35 -1.71
C ALA A 174 16.89 -20.34 -2.88
N ALA A 175 15.70 -20.93 -3.01
CA ALA A 175 15.34 -21.90 -4.03
C ALA A 175 13.83 -21.86 -4.29
N THR A 176 13.40 -22.52 -5.37
CA THR A 176 11.98 -22.77 -5.67
C THR A 176 11.40 -23.82 -4.70
N GLY A 177 10.06 -23.92 -4.64
CA GLY A 177 9.34 -24.83 -3.76
C GLY A 177 8.75 -24.18 -2.52
N GLU A 178 8.41 -25.01 -1.53
CA GLU A 178 7.74 -24.55 -0.30
C GLU A 178 8.72 -23.87 0.67
N SER A 179 8.29 -22.74 1.21
CA SER A 179 9.01 -22.03 2.26
C SER A 179 8.02 -21.36 3.23
N ASP A 180 8.38 -21.30 4.51
CA ASP A 180 7.55 -20.69 5.55
C ASP A 180 8.04 -19.28 5.86
N GLN A 181 7.14 -18.30 5.85
CA GLN A 181 7.39 -16.95 6.36
C GLN A 181 6.65 -16.79 7.69
N ASP A 182 7.36 -16.48 8.77
CA ASP A 182 6.73 -16.18 10.06
C ASP A 182 5.97 -14.85 9.98
N LEU A 183 4.76 -14.84 10.54
CA LEU A 183 3.87 -13.69 10.66
C LEU A 183 3.86 -13.18 12.11
N PRO A 184 3.47 -11.92 12.34
CA PRO A 184 3.34 -11.37 13.68
C PRO A 184 2.34 -12.16 14.55
N ILE A 185 2.66 -12.27 15.84
CA ILE A 185 1.85 -12.92 16.87
C ILE A 185 1.51 -11.87 17.94
N GLY A 186 0.28 -11.91 18.45
CA GLY A 186 -0.19 -11.10 19.58
C GLY A 186 -1.43 -10.27 19.28
N ASN A 187 -1.67 -9.94 18.01
CA ASN A 187 -2.80 -9.12 17.55
C ASN A 187 -3.65 -9.85 16.52
N ASP A 188 -4.90 -9.43 16.33
CA ASP A 188 -5.73 -10.00 15.26
C ASP A 188 -5.17 -9.64 13.89
N LEU A 189 -5.02 -10.61 12.99
CA LEU A 189 -4.72 -10.32 11.58
C LEU A 189 -6.04 -10.07 10.83
N VAL A 190 -6.11 -8.90 10.21
CA VAL A 190 -7.25 -8.43 9.40
C VAL A 190 -7.10 -8.87 7.95
N SER A 191 -5.87 -8.82 7.43
CA SER A 191 -5.56 -9.22 6.06
C SER A 191 -4.07 -9.36 5.84
N LEU A 192 -3.69 -9.97 4.71
CA LEU A 192 -2.32 -9.97 4.20
C LEU A 192 -2.33 -9.42 2.78
N LEU A 193 -1.57 -8.36 2.55
CA LEU A 193 -1.21 -7.95 1.18
C LEU A 193 0.07 -8.67 0.78
N LEU A 194 0.02 -9.33 -0.36
CA LEU A 194 1.12 -10.14 -0.91
C LEU A 194 1.68 -9.43 -2.14
N PHE A 195 2.99 -9.41 -2.28
CA PHE A 195 3.68 -8.89 -3.44
C PHE A 195 4.77 -9.87 -3.90
N GLY A 196 4.82 -10.13 -5.21
CA GLY A 196 5.88 -10.91 -5.85
C GLY A 196 6.37 -10.21 -7.11
N THR A 197 7.68 -10.18 -7.36
CA THR A 197 8.24 -9.48 -8.54
C THR A 197 7.93 -10.18 -9.87
N THR A 198 7.68 -11.49 -9.83
CA THR A 198 7.34 -12.30 -11.01
C THR A 198 5.91 -12.80 -10.90
N VAL A 199 5.12 -12.51 -11.93
CA VAL A 199 3.74 -12.98 -12.06
C VAL A 199 3.57 -13.67 -13.42
N PRO A 200 2.61 -14.61 -13.55
CA PRO A 200 2.36 -15.27 -14.81
C PRO A 200 2.06 -14.24 -15.91
N THR A 201 2.83 -14.28 -17.01
CA THR A 201 2.68 -13.36 -18.13
C THR A 201 2.94 -14.08 -19.45
N ALA A 202 2.08 -13.82 -20.44
CA ALA A 202 2.20 -14.35 -21.80
C ALA A 202 2.52 -15.87 -21.82
N GLY A 203 3.69 -16.26 -22.36
CA GLY A 203 4.11 -17.66 -22.49
C GLY A 203 4.77 -18.27 -21.25
N SER A 204 4.92 -17.53 -20.15
CA SER A 204 5.48 -18.02 -18.89
C SER A 204 4.41 -18.03 -17.81
N ASP A 205 4.16 -19.21 -17.26
CA ASP A 205 3.23 -19.37 -16.14
C ASP A 205 3.92 -19.19 -14.76
N ASN A 206 5.23 -18.94 -14.70
CA ASN A 206 5.94 -18.86 -13.42
C ASN A 206 5.46 -17.70 -12.53
N ALA A 207 5.36 -17.94 -11.21
CA ALA A 207 5.03 -16.93 -10.21
C ALA A 207 5.99 -16.95 -9.02
N SER A 208 6.32 -15.77 -8.48
CA SER A 208 7.06 -15.65 -7.22
C SER A 208 6.34 -16.34 -6.06
N MET A 209 5.00 -16.36 -6.07
CA MET A 209 4.17 -17.04 -5.07
C MET A 209 3.09 -17.84 -5.77
N ARG A 210 3.37 -19.04 -6.28
CA ARG A 210 2.38 -19.86 -7.00
C ARG A 210 1.18 -20.19 -6.14
N GLU A 211 1.45 -20.55 -4.89
CA GLU A 211 0.43 -20.94 -3.92
C GLU A 211 0.81 -20.49 -2.53
N VAL A 212 -0.19 -20.12 -1.74
CA VAL A 212 -0.01 -19.73 -0.34
C VAL A 212 -1.00 -20.45 0.57
N ARG A 213 -0.56 -20.70 1.81
CA ARG A 213 -1.34 -21.35 2.88
C ARG A 213 -1.09 -20.65 4.21
N LEU A 214 -2.14 -20.33 4.95
CA LEU A 214 -2.02 -19.83 6.31
C LEU A 214 -1.95 -21.01 7.29
N LEU A 215 -0.88 -21.04 8.10
CA LEU A 215 -0.66 -22.05 9.12
C LEU A 215 -0.69 -21.41 10.51
N ILE A 216 -1.49 -21.96 11.42
CA ILE A 216 -1.51 -21.60 12.85
C ILE A 216 -1.16 -22.85 13.62
N ASP A 217 -0.11 -22.79 14.44
CA ASP A 217 0.42 -23.94 15.19
C ASP A 217 0.68 -25.15 14.25
N ASN A 218 1.19 -24.86 13.06
CA ASN A 218 1.47 -25.81 11.97
C ASN A 218 0.24 -26.57 11.42
N GLN A 219 -0.97 -26.03 11.64
CA GLN A 219 -2.22 -26.52 11.06
C GLN A 219 -2.79 -25.50 10.07
N GLU A 220 -3.33 -25.96 8.94
CA GLU A 220 -3.98 -25.09 7.96
C GLU A 220 -5.23 -24.43 8.57
N ALA A 221 -5.37 -23.12 8.41
CA ALA A 221 -6.47 -22.34 9.01
C ALA A 221 -6.97 -21.24 8.07
N PHE A 222 -8.26 -20.92 8.16
CA PHE A 222 -8.98 -19.89 7.37
C PHE A 222 -8.90 -20.09 5.86
N ILE A 223 -7.78 -19.72 5.23
CA ILE A 223 -7.48 -19.95 3.83
C ILE A 223 -6.44 -21.08 3.77
N PRO A 224 -6.87 -22.35 3.71
CA PRO A 224 -5.96 -23.49 3.79
C PRO A 224 -5.03 -23.56 2.60
N ARG A 225 -5.51 -23.15 1.41
CA ARG A 225 -4.75 -23.15 0.17
C ARG A 225 -5.38 -22.21 -0.84
N SER A 226 -4.58 -21.32 -1.43
CA SER A 226 -5.02 -20.50 -2.56
C SER A 226 -3.91 -20.30 -3.58
N ARG A 227 -4.26 -20.26 -4.86
CA ARG A 227 -3.33 -19.98 -5.95
C ARG A 227 -3.18 -18.48 -6.16
N TRP A 228 -2.02 -18.07 -6.66
CA TRP A 228 -1.74 -16.67 -7.02
C TRP A 228 -2.87 -16.04 -7.83
N ASP A 229 -3.29 -16.71 -8.89
CA ASP A 229 -4.25 -16.16 -9.85
C ASP A 229 -5.59 -15.84 -9.17
N ALA A 230 -6.05 -16.72 -8.28
CA ALA A 230 -7.27 -16.48 -7.51
C ALA A 230 -7.11 -15.27 -6.56
N LEU A 231 -6.01 -15.21 -5.81
CA LEU A 231 -5.74 -14.08 -4.90
C LEU A 231 -5.55 -12.75 -5.63
N HIS A 232 -4.97 -12.80 -6.82
CA HIS A 232 -4.75 -11.65 -7.69
C HIS A 232 -6.09 -11.14 -8.26
N HIS A 233 -6.93 -12.04 -8.76
CA HIS A 233 -8.28 -11.70 -9.22
C HIS A 233 -9.17 -11.17 -8.10
N ASP A 234 -9.13 -11.82 -6.93
CA ASP A 234 -9.86 -11.37 -5.75
C ASP A 234 -9.40 -9.96 -5.33
N PHE A 235 -8.10 -9.69 -5.41
CA PHE A 235 -7.53 -8.36 -5.19
C PHE A 235 -8.10 -7.33 -6.20
N GLN A 236 -8.02 -7.62 -7.50
CA GLN A 236 -8.44 -6.70 -8.57
C GLN A 236 -9.94 -6.39 -8.53
N SER A 237 -10.78 -7.35 -8.15
CA SER A 237 -12.25 -7.22 -8.19
C SER A 237 -12.84 -6.02 -7.45
N LYS A 238 -12.17 -5.47 -6.43
CA LYS A 238 -12.66 -4.30 -5.65
C LYS A 238 -12.06 -2.95 -6.03
N GLY A 239 -11.05 -2.88 -6.91
CA GLY A 239 -10.30 -1.63 -7.13
C GLY A 239 -9.80 -1.35 -8.55
N ASP A 240 -9.88 -2.32 -9.47
CA ASP A 240 -9.10 -2.25 -10.70
C ASP A 240 -9.64 -1.29 -11.76
N LEU A 241 -10.97 -1.13 -11.90
CA LEU A 241 -11.54 -0.38 -13.04
C LEU A 241 -11.08 1.08 -13.13
N ALA A 242 -11.00 1.75 -11.98
CA ALA A 242 -10.59 3.15 -11.87
C ALA A 242 -9.11 3.36 -12.22
N LEU A 243 -8.25 2.45 -11.76
CA LEU A 243 -6.82 2.50 -12.02
C LEU A 243 -6.50 2.05 -13.45
N TRP A 244 -7.23 1.04 -13.94
CA TRP A 244 -7.19 0.61 -15.33
C TRP A 244 -7.48 1.76 -16.29
N LEU A 245 -8.57 2.51 -16.07
CA LEU A 245 -8.91 3.67 -16.90
C LEU A 245 -7.81 4.73 -16.91
N ALA A 246 -7.06 4.87 -15.82
CA ALA A 246 -6.02 5.86 -15.69
C ALA A 246 -4.68 5.43 -16.31
N GLU A 247 -4.43 4.12 -16.39
CA GLU A 247 -3.26 3.58 -17.08
C GLU A 247 -3.52 3.26 -18.55
N HIS A 248 -4.78 3.31 -18.97
CA HIS A 248 -5.17 3.14 -20.35
C HIS A 248 -4.56 4.22 -21.24
N ILE A 249 -3.81 3.79 -22.26
CA ILE A 249 -3.23 4.66 -23.28
C ILE A 249 -3.73 4.22 -24.65
N HIS A 250 -4.04 5.20 -25.49
CA HIS A 250 -4.25 4.98 -26.91
C HIS A 250 -2.91 5.13 -27.63
N LEU A 251 -2.47 4.08 -28.32
CA LEU A 251 -1.33 4.17 -29.23
C LEU A 251 -1.84 4.55 -30.61
N GLU A 252 -1.55 5.77 -31.04
CA GLU A 252 -1.82 6.22 -32.40
C GLU A 252 -0.58 5.96 -33.29
N ASN A 253 -0.78 5.31 -34.43
CA ASN A 253 0.28 5.10 -35.40
C ASN A 253 0.35 6.29 -36.36
N THR A 254 1.29 7.22 -36.10
CA THR A 254 1.44 8.47 -36.87
C THR A 254 2.39 8.36 -38.07
N ALA A 255 2.93 7.16 -38.37
CA ALA A 255 3.84 6.98 -39.49
C ALA A 255 3.06 6.81 -40.82
N ALA A 256 3.38 7.65 -41.81
CA ALA A 256 2.73 7.71 -43.13
C ALA A 256 2.81 6.43 -44.00
N ALA A 257 3.51 5.38 -43.54
CA ALA A 257 3.79 4.16 -44.30
C ALA A 257 2.84 2.99 -44.00
N TYR A 258 1.87 3.12 -43.09
CA TYR A 258 0.94 2.05 -42.74
C TYR A 258 -0.45 2.28 -43.37
N ALA A 259 -0.93 1.31 -44.15
CA ALA A 259 -2.21 1.35 -44.87
C ALA A 259 -3.41 0.80 -44.06
N GLN A 260 -3.17 0.34 -42.84
CA GLN A 260 -4.23 -0.10 -41.93
C GLN A 260 -4.62 1.08 -41.05
N ASN A 261 -5.94 1.25 -40.81
CA ASN A 261 -6.42 2.13 -39.74
C ASN A 261 -5.59 1.87 -38.49
N ALA A 262 -5.32 2.92 -37.71
CA ALA A 262 -4.85 2.79 -36.34
C ALA A 262 -5.94 2.03 -35.56
N ASP A 263 -6.01 0.71 -35.74
CA ASP A 263 -6.53 -0.18 -34.74
C ASP A 263 -5.57 0.04 -33.58
N THR A 264 -6.02 0.86 -32.63
CA THR A 264 -5.37 1.00 -31.33
C THR A 264 -5.22 -0.42 -30.85
N LEU A 265 -4.03 -1.03 -31.01
CA LEU A 265 -3.75 -2.41 -30.60
C LEU A 265 -4.45 -2.58 -29.25
N GLY A 266 -5.54 -3.35 -29.25
CA GLY A 266 -6.67 -3.23 -28.30
C GLY A 266 -6.24 -3.07 -26.84
N PRO A 267 -7.13 -2.61 -25.95
CA PRO A 267 -6.80 -2.21 -24.57
C PRO A 267 -5.67 -3.06 -23.98
N ARG A 268 -4.46 -2.50 -23.92
CA ARG A 268 -3.31 -3.22 -23.40
C ARG A 268 -3.35 -3.11 -21.89
N TRP A 269 -3.51 -4.25 -21.21
CA TRP A 269 -3.03 -4.43 -19.85
C TRP A 269 -1.50 -4.45 -19.92
N ASP A 270 -0.91 -3.26 -20.06
CA ASP A 270 0.51 -3.05 -19.74
C ASP A 270 0.70 -3.30 -18.23
N ALA A 271 1.93 -3.63 -17.83
CA ALA A 271 2.44 -3.89 -16.49
C ALA A 271 1.95 -2.88 -15.44
N HIS A 272 0.70 -3.06 -15.03
CA HIS A 272 0.03 -2.25 -14.04
C HIS A 272 0.76 -2.42 -12.71
N VAL A 273 0.97 -1.34 -11.95
CA VAL A 273 1.69 -1.42 -10.67
C VAL A 273 1.06 -2.44 -9.72
N LEU A 274 -0.24 -2.72 -9.87
CA LEU A 274 -0.95 -3.70 -9.06
C LEU A 274 -0.91 -5.15 -9.59
N ALA A 275 -0.35 -5.40 -10.78
CA ALA A 275 -0.23 -6.75 -11.37
C ALA A 275 0.54 -7.71 -10.46
N ASN A 276 1.48 -7.17 -9.68
CA ASN A 276 2.35 -7.92 -8.78
C ASN A 276 1.74 -8.21 -7.40
N TYR A 277 0.46 -7.90 -7.17
CA TYR A 277 -0.16 -8.02 -5.85
C TYR A 277 -1.26 -9.08 -5.79
N GLY A 278 -1.30 -9.79 -4.66
CA GLY A 278 -2.41 -10.65 -4.25
C GLY A 278 -2.90 -10.24 -2.86
N TYR A 279 -4.09 -10.68 -2.45
CA TYR A 279 -4.65 -10.29 -1.16
C TYR A 279 -5.41 -11.41 -0.48
N MET A 280 -5.08 -11.67 0.78
CA MET A 280 -5.82 -12.58 1.65
C MET A 280 -6.70 -11.73 2.57
N ASP A 281 -8.01 -11.78 2.32
CA ASP A 281 -9.02 -11.00 3.04
C ASP A 281 -9.61 -11.81 4.20
N PHE A 282 -9.25 -11.45 5.44
CA PHE A 282 -9.88 -12.01 6.65
C PHE A 282 -10.97 -11.08 7.19
N SER A 283 -11.46 -10.16 6.36
CA SER A 283 -12.50 -9.19 6.68
C SER A 283 -13.45 -8.94 5.49
N PRO A 284 -13.95 -9.99 4.79
CA PRO A 284 -14.63 -9.81 3.51
C PRO A 284 -15.90 -8.93 3.60
N LEU A 285 -16.55 -8.92 4.77
CA LEU A 285 -17.77 -8.16 5.07
C LEU A 285 -17.52 -6.87 5.87
N ASN A 286 -16.26 -6.49 6.10
CA ASN A 286 -15.88 -5.42 7.05
C ASN A 286 -16.42 -5.65 8.48
N THR A 287 -16.69 -6.91 8.84
CA THR A 287 -16.99 -7.33 10.22
C THR A 287 -15.74 -7.92 10.88
N GLU A 288 -15.81 -8.23 12.16
CA GLU A 288 -14.68 -8.76 12.95
C GLU A 288 -14.70 -10.29 13.03
N ASP A 289 -15.74 -10.93 12.48
CA ASP A 289 -16.03 -12.36 12.67
C ASP A 289 -15.01 -13.30 12.03
N TYR A 290 -14.26 -12.80 11.04
CA TYR A 290 -13.32 -13.58 10.23
C TYR A 290 -11.86 -13.29 10.53
N PHE A 291 -11.58 -12.41 11.48
CA PHE A 291 -10.21 -12.07 11.87
C PHE A 291 -9.46 -13.31 12.33
N VAL A 292 -8.16 -13.33 12.09
CA VAL A 292 -7.31 -14.43 12.54
C VAL A 292 -6.73 -14.07 13.91
N PRO A 293 -7.20 -14.69 15.01
CA PRO A 293 -6.67 -14.41 16.33
C PRO A 293 -5.29 -15.06 16.48
N THR A 294 -4.26 -14.23 16.66
CA THR A 294 -2.88 -14.73 16.85
C THR A 294 -2.42 -14.70 18.31
N ALA A 295 -3.16 -14.05 19.20
CA ALA A 295 -2.83 -14.02 20.62
C ALA A 295 -2.84 -15.45 21.22
N GLY A 296 -1.80 -15.79 21.98
CA GLY A 296 -1.64 -17.11 22.62
C GLY A 296 -1.26 -18.24 21.66
N ARG A 297 -1.05 -17.98 20.36
CA ARG A 297 -0.55 -18.96 19.40
C ARG A 297 0.96 -19.15 19.56
N SER A 298 1.43 -20.37 19.30
CA SER A 298 2.87 -20.68 19.32
C SER A 298 3.54 -20.24 18.01
N GLN A 299 2.83 -20.36 16.89
CA GLN A 299 3.34 -20.01 15.58
C GLN A 299 2.22 -19.60 14.64
N VAL A 300 2.43 -18.52 13.87
CA VAL A 300 1.58 -18.12 12.76
C VAL A 300 2.49 -17.92 11.55
N LYS A 301 2.23 -18.65 10.47
CA LYS A 301 3.09 -18.70 9.28
C LYS A 301 2.28 -18.57 8.00
N LEU A 302 2.87 -17.95 7.01
CA LEU A 302 2.46 -18.06 5.63
C LEU A 302 3.40 -19.04 4.92
N ARG A 303 2.90 -20.22 4.55
CA ARG A 303 3.63 -21.13 3.68
C ARG A 303 3.41 -20.72 2.23
N ILE A 304 4.51 -20.52 1.51
CA ILE A 304 4.53 -20.07 0.12
C ILE A 304 5.22 -21.14 -0.72
N ASN A 305 4.56 -21.62 -1.76
CA ASN A 305 5.19 -22.42 -2.81
C ASN A 305 5.57 -21.51 -3.98
N ALA A 306 6.86 -21.37 -4.26
CA ALA A 306 7.39 -20.45 -5.27
C ALA A 306 7.91 -21.20 -6.51
N ASP A 307 7.54 -20.75 -7.72
CA ASP A 307 8.10 -21.31 -8.96
C ASP A 307 9.47 -20.72 -9.30
N VAL A 308 9.78 -19.53 -8.77
CA VAL A 308 11.02 -18.78 -8.99
C VAL A 308 11.53 -18.18 -7.69
N ALA A 309 12.86 -18.11 -7.56
CA ALA A 309 13.55 -17.65 -6.35
C ALA A 309 13.70 -16.12 -6.30
N ASP A 310 12.57 -15.41 -6.37
CA ASP A 310 12.52 -13.95 -6.53
C ASP A 310 12.08 -13.21 -5.26
N ALA A 311 12.27 -11.90 -5.23
CA ALA A 311 11.89 -11.08 -4.09
C ALA A 311 10.36 -11.08 -3.87
N GLN A 312 10.00 -11.24 -2.61
CA GLN A 312 8.64 -11.31 -2.11
C GLN A 312 8.48 -10.31 -0.95
N ARG A 313 7.28 -9.72 -0.85
CA ARG A 313 6.88 -8.93 0.32
C ARG A 313 5.53 -9.41 0.84
N ILE A 314 5.42 -9.49 2.16
CA ILE A 314 4.17 -9.77 2.87
C ILE A 314 3.93 -8.57 3.79
N ILE A 315 2.76 -7.95 3.68
CA ILE A 315 2.35 -6.83 4.52
C ILE A 315 1.16 -7.31 5.36
N PRO A 316 1.41 -7.86 6.56
CA PRO A 316 0.34 -8.19 7.49
C PRO A 316 -0.31 -6.91 8.01
N VAL A 317 -1.65 -6.88 7.98
CA VAL A 317 -2.46 -5.84 8.61
C VAL A 317 -2.95 -6.38 9.94
N GLU A 318 -2.36 -5.90 11.02
CA GLU A 318 -2.71 -6.24 12.39
C GLU A 318 -3.68 -5.19 12.94
N ARG A 319 -4.68 -5.64 13.72
CA ARG A 319 -5.54 -4.76 14.53
C ARG A 319 -5.06 -4.80 15.98
N LEU A 320 -4.59 -3.65 16.47
CA LEU A 320 -4.08 -3.50 17.82
C LEU A 320 -5.14 -2.88 18.71
N ALA A 321 -5.34 -3.45 19.89
CA ALA A 321 -6.13 -2.79 20.93
C ALA A 321 -5.43 -1.52 21.40
N VAL A 322 -6.21 -0.46 21.59
CA VAL A 322 -5.74 0.73 22.30
C VAL A 322 -5.61 0.33 23.77
N ALA A 323 -4.39 0.14 24.26
CA ALA A 323 -4.16 -0.18 25.66
C ALA A 323 -4.78 0.94 26.53
N GLY A 324 -5.80 0.59 27.31
CA GLY A 324 -6.53 1.52 28.14
C GLY A 324 -5.59 2.30 29.08
N ALA A 325 -5.67 3.63 29.02
CA ALA A 325 -5.18 4.56 30.02
C ALA A 325 -3.65 4.75 30.21
N ALA A 326 -2.82 4.65 29.15
CA ALA A 326 -1.41 5.08 29.23
C ALA A 326 -0.93 6.03 28.12
N ILE A 327 -1.85 6.61 27.34
CA ILE A 327 -1.51 7.61 26.32
C ILE A 327 -2.23 8.92 26.67
N ALA A 328 -1.47 9.82 27.30
CA ALA A 328 -1.83 11.17 27.76
C ALA A 328 -2.92 11.26 28.86
N ALA A 329 -2.50 11.09 30.13
CA ALA A 329 -3.00 12.00 31.16
C ALA A 329 -2.36 13.39 30.91
N PRO A 330 -3.12 14.50 31.06
CA PRO A 330 -2.65 15.86 30.78
C PRO A 330 -1.40 16.26 31.57
#